data_AF-A0A5Y8UIS4-F1
#
_entry.id   AF-A0A5Y8UIS4-F1
#
_cell.length_a   1.000
_cell.length_b   1.000
_cell.length_c   1.000
_cell.angle_alpha   90.00
_cell.angle_beta   90.00
_cell.angle_gamma   90.00
#
_symmetry.space_group_name_H-M   'P 1'
#
loop_
_entity.id
_entity.type
_entity.pdbx_description
1 polymer ?
#
loop_
_entity_poly.entity_id
_entity_poly.type
_entity_poly.pdbx_seq_one_letter_code
_entity_poly.pdbx_strand_id
1 'polypeptide(L)'
;MKFFLLVFCFVNLALAQVYKGELYFYHLQDKEIFAIVYDNAPMTPLFDRDKNQTSSSFLIIDDINGNLEIPLVKTNDFWQDERKKYKINSSKMLTYDNKNFQGEILGTTTLELVETQDGIRIKRSLDFIGFNDDFKEFHPVHKSVFSFEQIRQKPIFLQDGKISFEEWYYFYEDGMSRAILELNNFVYDINAHAFVKLNDLYNTKNQKFQNLLHEKLKNTCDECFEDLQNLQFNNNFLLNKGKLKICYLPFEGHFLDENICVEFNEDELKEFKK
;
A
#
# COMPACT_ATOMS: atom_id res chain seq x y z
N MET A 1 1.34 50.78 11.06
CA MET A 1 0.29 49.73 10.92
C MET A 1 0.39 48.95 9.60
N LYS A 2 1.61 48.67 9.09
CA LYS A 2 1.85 47.82 7.89
C LYS A 2 2.83 46.67 8.14
N PHE A 3 3.47 46.63 9.32
CA PHE A 3 4.43 45.59 9.69
C PHE A 3 3.79 44.40 10.42
N PHE A 4 2.61 44.57 11.02
CA PHE A 4 1.91 43.50 11.75
C PHE A 4 1.10 42.56 10.86
N LEU A 5 0.77 42.95 9.62
CA LEU A 5 0.08 42.07 8.67
C LEU A 5 1.02 41.05 8.01
N LEU A 6 2.31 41.36 7.94
CA LEU A 6 3.30 40.48 7.31
C LEU A 6 3.77 39.35 8.25
N VAL A 7 3.65 39.55 9.57
CA VAL A 7 3.95 38.50 10.57
C VAL A 7 2.81 37.49 10.68
N PHE A 8 1.56 37.89 10.42
CA PHE A 8 0.40 36.97 10.40
C PHE A 8 0.32 36.10 9.14
N CYS A 9 0.96 36.48 8.04
CA CYS A 9 1.04 35.63 6.84
C CYS A 9 2.00 34.43 7.00
N PHE A 10 2.78 34.35 8.08
CA PHE A 10 3.66 33.20 8.36
C PHE A 10 3.10 32.22 9.42
N VAL A 11 1.91 32.45 9.99
CA VAL A 11 1.42 31.68 11.15
C VAL A 11 0.51 30.50 10.77
N ASN A 12 0.22 30.29 9.49
CA ASN A 12 -0.49 29.08 9.01
C ASN A 12 0.39 28.21 8.09
N LEU A 13 1.70 28.19 8.30
CA LEU A 13 2.52 27.10 7.80
C LEU A 13 2.20 25.87 8.66
N ALA A 14 1.34 24.99 8.16
CA ALA A 14 1.11 23.68 8.77
C ALA A 14 2.48 22.99 8.88
N LEU A 15 3.01 22.88 10.10
CA LEU A 15 4.31 22.28 10.35
C LEU A 15 4.17 20.78 10.14
N ALA A 16 4.82 20.27 9.10
CA ALA A 16 4.91 18.83 8.89
C ALA A 16 5.92 18.23 9.87
N GLN A 17 5.51 17.17 10.56
CA GLN A 17 6.35 16.35 11.42
C GLN A 17 6.78 15.11 10.64
N VAL A 18 8.09 14.87 10.55
CA VAL A 18 8.65 13.73 9.82
C VAL A 18 9.22 12.71 10.80
N TYR A 19 8.76 11.48 10.70
CA TYR A 19 9.19 10.34 11.50
C TYR A 19 9.95 9.34 10.65
N LYS A 20 11.07 8.85 11.15
CA LYS A 20 11.82 7.76 10.52
C LYS A 20 11.31 6.41 11.03
N GLY A 21 11.28 5.44 10.14
CA GLY A 21 10.92 4.08 10.45
C GLY A 21 11.65 3.10 9.55
N GLU A 22 11.34 1.83 9.75
CA GLU A 22 11.98 0.71 9.10
C GLU A 22 10.94 -0.38 8.85
N LEU A 23 11.12 -1.14 7.77
CA LEU A 23 10.34 -2.35 7.50
C LEU A 23 11.17 -3.57 7.82
N TYR A 24 10.55 -4.49 8.55
CA TYR A 24 11.09 -5.78 8.89
C TYR A 24 10.27 -6.89 8.29
N PHE A 25 10.94 -7.98 7.96
CA PHE A 25 10.34 -9.24 7.56
C PHE A 25 10.69 -10.33 8.55
N TYR A 26 9.69 -11.15 8.88
CA TYR A 26 9.83 -12.33 9.71
C TYR A 26 9.18 -13.50 8.97
N HIS A 27 9.99 -14.49 8.60
CA HIS A 27 9.51 -15.71 7.99
C HIS A 27 9.25 -16.76 9.09
N LEU A 28 7.98 -17.08 9.32
CA LEU A 28 7.55 -18.13 10.24
C LEU A 28 7.04 -19.33 9.44
N GLN A 29 6.96 -20.50 10.08
CA GLN A 29 6.64 -21.77 9.40
C GLN A 29 5.29 -21.74 8.65
N ASP A 30 4.29 -21.03 9.17
CA ASP A 30 2.91 -21.00 8.65
C ASP A 30 2.44 -19.60 8.22
N LYS A 31 3.29 -18.58 8.34
CA LYS A 31 2.95 -17.19 8.01
C LYS A 31 4.16 -16.32 7.73
N GLU A 32 3.94 -15.30 6.94
CA GLU A 32 4.87 -14.19 6.77
C GLU A 32 4.40 -13.00 7.59
N ILE A 33 5.33 -12.31 8.24
CA ILE A 33 5.00 -11.10 8.99
C ILE A 33 5.89 -9.98 8.49
N PHE A 34 5.25 -8.93 7.99
CA PHE A 34 5.88 -7.65 7.75
C PHE A 34 5.61 -6.73 8.93
N ALA A 35 6.61 -5.95 9.35
CA ALA A 35 6.44 -4.96 10.40
C ALA A 35 6.98 -3.61 9.95
N ILE A 36 6.12 -2.61 9.89
CA ILE A 36 6.53 -1.22 9.72
C ILE A 36 6.57 -0.60 11.12
N VAL A 37 7.77 -0.23 11.57
CA VAL A 37 7.99 0.36 12.90
C VAL A 37 8.63 1.72 12.77
N TYR A 38 8.02 2.72 13.40
CA TYR A 38 8.54 4.08 13.45
C TYR A 38 9.10 4.37 14.82
N ASP A 39 10.24 5.05 14.84
CA ASP A 39 10.96 5.29 16.08
C ASP A 39 10.15 6.10 17.06
N ASN A 40 9.55 7.24 16.70
CA ASN A 40 8.83 8.06 17.68
C ASN A 40 7.50 8.59 17.14
N ALA A 41 6.93 7.89 16.16
CA ALA A 41 5.65 8.31 15.61
C ALA A 41 4.55 8.18 16.66
N PRO A 42 3.68 9.20 16.81
CA PRO A 42 2.59 9.16 17.76
C PRO A 42 1.62 8.03 17.41
N MET A 43 0.97 7.49 18.45
CA MET A 43 -0.23 6.71 18.26
C MET A 43 -1.33 7.70 17.88
N THR A 44 -1.62 7.78 16.59
CA THR A 44 -2.64 8.68 16.07
C THR A 44 -3.55 7.87 15.19
N PRO A 45 -4.87 7.98 15.33
CA PRO A 45 -5.78 7.46 14.32
C PRO A 45 -5.53 8.26 13.04
N LEU A 46 -4.76 7.69 12.12
CA LEU A 46 -4.53 8.28 10.81
C LEU A 46 -5.77 8.01 9.96
N PHE A 47 -6.76 8.89 10.17
CA PHE A 47 -8.14 8.90 9.66
C PHE A 47 -9.06 7.80 10.17
N ASP A 48 -9.92 8.21 11.11
CA ASP A 48 -11.05 7.42 11.52
C ASP A 48 -12.31 7.87 10.74
N ARG A 49 -12.86 7.07 9.82
CA ARG A 49 -14.20 7.39 9.28
C ARG A 49 -15.29 7.13 10.33
N ASP A 50 -15.02 6.16 11.21
CA ASP A 50 -15.65 5.89 12.52
C ASP A 50 -15.04 4.66 13.25
N LYS A 51 -14.23 3.75 12.62
CA LYS A 51 -13.07 3.03 13.27
C LYS A 51 -11.82 2.69 12.40
N ASN A 52 -11.40 3.50 11.42
CA ASN A 52 -10.19 3.18 10.62
C ASN A 52 -8.87 3.64 11.28
N GLN A 53 -8.69 3.33 12.56
CA GLN A 53 -7.47 3.69 13.28
C GLN A 53 -6.29 2.88 12.76
N THR A 54 -5.36 3.55 12.11
CA THR A 54 -4.11 2.92 11.67
C THR A 54 -3.00 3.53 12.51
N SER A 55 -2.44 2.71 13.42
CA SER A 55 -1.25 3.12 14.14
C SER A 55 -0.16 3.43 13.12
N SER A 56 0.65 4.44 13.41
CA SER A 56 1.85 4.75 12.64
C SER A 56 2.68 3.48 12.43
N SER A 57 2.82 2.63 13.45
CA SER A 57 3.49 1.34 13.34
C SER A 57 2.49 0.18 13.31
N PHE A 58 2.72 -0.83 12.46
CA PHE A 58 1.80 -1.96 12.32
C PHE A 58 2.50 -3.21 11.81
N LEU A 59 1.84 -4.36 11.99
CA LEU A 59 2.17 -5.64 11.38
C LEU A 59 1.22 -5.92 10.22
N ILE A 60 1.71 -6.54 9.16
CA ILE A 60 0.91 -7.28 8.20
C ILE A 60 1.26 -8.75 8.37
N ILE A 61 0.27 -9.57 8.69
CA ILE A 61 0.40 -11.01 8.79
C ILE A 61 -0.24 -11.59 7.54
N ASP A 62 0.56 -12.27 6.73
CA ASP A 62 0.07 -13.03 5.60
C ASP A 62 0.08 -14.53 5.94
N ASP A 63 -1.09 -15.11 6.18
CA ASP A 63 -1.23 -16.55 6.46
C ASP A 63 -2.28 -17.22 5.56
N ILE A 64 -2.69 -18.45 5.85
CA ILE A 64 -3.68 -19.18 5.05
C ILE A 64 -5.05 -18.48 5.00
N ASN A 65 -5.36 -17.62 5.98
CA ASN A 65 -6.61 -16.86 6.04
C ASN A 65 -6.50 -15.50 5.35
N GLY A 66 -5.37 -15.21 4.69
CA GLY A 66 -5.10 -13.96 3.99
C GLY A 66 -4.30 -12.97 4.83
N ASN A 67 -4.42 -11.69 4.46
CA ASN A 67 -3.67 -10.60 5.06
C ASN A 67 -4.44 -9.98 6.23
N LEU A 68 -3.84 -9.98 7.41
CA LEU A 68 -4.34 -9.29 8.59
C LEU A 68 -3.38 -8.18 9.01
N GLU A 69 -3.90 -6.96 9.09
CA GLU A 69 -3.16 -5.84 9.66
C GLU A 69 -3.40 -5.75 11.18
N ILE A 70 -2.32 -5.59 11.94
CA ILE A 70 -2.37 -5.40 13.39
C ILE A 70 -1.64 -4.12 13.78
N PRO A 71 -2.33 -3.13 14.39
CA PRO A 71 -1.67 -1.92 14.86
C PRO A 71 -0.72 -2.24 16.03
N LEU A 72 0.41 -1.53 16.07
CA LEU A 72 1.37 -1.61 17.16
C LEU A 72 1.46 -0.27 17.89
N VAL A 73 1.45 -0.33 19.22
CA VAL A 73 1.68 0.83 20.08
C VAL A 73 3.12 0.83 20.54
N LYS A 74 3.85 1.94 20.29
CA LYS A 74 5.17 2.12 20.87
C LYS A 74 5.04 2.46 22.36
N THR A 75 5.71 1.67 23.17
CA THR A 75 6.11 2.01 24.54
C THR A 75 7.63 2.16 24.55
N ASN A 76 8.20 2.76 25.60
CA ASN A 76 9.63 3.12 25.70
C ASN A 76 10.59 2.21 24.91
N ASP A 77 10.56 0.90 25.19
CA ASP A 77 11.54 -0.06 24.64
C ASP A 77 10.95 -1.07 23.62
N PHE A 78 9.65 -0.98 23.30
CA PHE A 78 9.01 -1.94 22.41
C PHE A 78 7.72 -1.45 21.75
N TRP A 79 7.43 -2.01 20.58
CA TRP A 79 6.15 -1.92 19.89
C TRP A 79 5.33 -3.17 20.21
N GLN A 80 4.07 -3.01 20.59
CA GLN A 80 3.21 -4.14 20.96
C GLN A 80 1.76 -3.93 20.51
N ASP A 81 1.09 -5.01 20.12
CA ASP A 81 -0.34 -4.98 19.80
C ASP A 81 -1.20 -4.90 21.07
N GLU A 82 -2.45 -4.45 20.93
CA GLU A 82 -3.37 -4.30 22.08
C GLU A 82 -3.60 -5.62 22.84
N ARG A 83 -3.58 -6.76 22.15
CA ARG A 83 -3.78 -8.08 22.76
C ARG A 83 -2.49 -8.64 23.38
N LYS A 84 -1.37 -7.92 23.29
CA LYS A 84 -0.06 -8.32 23.81
C LYS A 84 0.45 -9.65 23.24
N LYS A 85 -0.03 -10.03 22.06
CA LYS A 85 0.33 -11.27 21.36
C LYS A 85 1.63 -11.13 20.58
N TYR A 86 1.88 -9.94 20.03
CA TYR A 86 3.06 -9.60 19.24
C TYR A 86 3.80 -8.44 19.89
N LYS A 87 5.11 -8.59 20.05
CA LYS A 87 5.98 -7.55 20.61
C LYS A 87 7.26 -7.47 19.81
N ILE A 88 7.63 -6.28 19.36
CA ILE A 88 8.92 -6.00 18.71
C ILE A 88 9.74 -5.13 19.66
N ASN A 89 10.93 -5.56 20.04
CA ASN A 89 11.82 -4.75 20.89
C ASN A 89 12.69 -3.79 20.05
N SER A 90 13.45 -2.92 20.70
CA SER A 90 14.40 -2.02 20.02
C SER A 90 15.49 -2.74 19.21
N SER A 91 15.83 -3.98 19.57
CA SER A 91 16.71 -4.87 18.80
C SER A 91 16.00 -5.56 17.63
N LYS A 92 14.73 -5.21 17.39
CA LYS A 92 13.92 -5.64 16.24
C LYS A 92 13.71 -7.17 16.21
N MET A 93 13.72 -7.78 17.39
CA MET A 93 13.25 -9.15 17.56
C MET A 93 11.75 -9.14 17.77
N LEU A 94 11.04 -9.96 17.01
CA LEU A 94 9.63 -10.26 17.23
C LEU A 94 9.51 -11.35 18.28
N THR A 95 8.85 -11.05 19.39
CA THR A 95 8.35 -12.03 20.33
C THR A 95 6.91 -12.41 19.96
N TYR A 96 6.69 -13.69 19.67
CA TYR A 96 5.40 -14.28 19.37
C TYR A 96 5.34 -15.69 19.99
N ASP A 97 4.25 -16.00 20.71
CA ASP A 97 4.07 -17.29 21.38
C ASP A 97 5.27 -17.71 22.26
N ASN A 98 5.78 -16.76 23.06
CA ASN A 98 6.98 -16.90 23.90
C ASN A 98 8.28 -17.29 23.15
N LYS A 99 8.29 -17.23 21.83
CA LYS A 99 9.48 -17.44 20.98
C LYS A 99 9.93 -16.11 20.41
N ASN A 100 11.23 -15.98 20.20
CA ASN A 100 11.85 -14.80 19.60
C ASN A 100 12.29 -15.14 18.18
N PHE A 101 11.97 -14.24 17.26
CA PHE A 101 12.31 -14.32 15.85
C PHE A 101 13.12 -13.08 15.48
N GLN A 102 14.28 -13.29 14.86
CA GLN A 102 15.09 -12.20 14.37
C GLN A 102 14.47 -11.68 13.07
N GLY A 103 14.27 -10.36 12.99
CA GLY A 103 13.76 -9.71 11.77
C GLY A 103 14.86 -9.44 10.77
N GLU A 104 14.53 -9.55 9.49
CA GLU A 104 15.33 -9.08 8.37
C GLU A 104 14.92 -7.65 8.03
N ILE A 105 15.88 -6.73 7.95
CA ILE A 105 15.60 -5.34 7.54
C ILE A 105 15.42 -5.33 6.02
N LEU A 106 14.24 -4.93 5.55
CA LEU A 106 13.96 -4.79 4.13
C LEU A 106 14.23 -3.38 3.60
N GLY A 107 14.19 -2.37 4.48
CA GLY A 107 14.41 -0.99 4.08
C GLY A 107 14.02 0.01 5.16
N THR A 108 14.39 1.27 4.91
CA THR A 108 14.01 2.41 5.73
C THR A 108 12.78 3.08 5.18
N THR A 109 12.09 3.85 6.00
CA THR A 109 10.94 4.61 5.54
C THR A 109 10.67 5.87 6.36
N THR A 110 9.77 6.71 5.86
CA THR A 110 9.41 7.99 6.46
C THR A 110 7.91 8.18 6.50
N LEU A 111 7.42 8.68 7.62
CA LEU A 111 6.03 9.10 7.82
C LEU A 111 6.01 10.61 8.02
N GLU A 112 5.41 11.34 7.10
CA GLU A 112 5.17 12.77 7.23
C GLU A 112 3.73 13.01 7.69
N LEU A 113 3.58 13.57 8.88
CA LEU A 113 2.31 13.96 9.47
C LEU A 113 2.13 15.46 9.39
N VAL A 114 0.93 15.92 9.05
CA VAL A 114 0.56 17.33 9.04
C VAL A 114 -0.65 17.52 9.93
N GLU A 115 -0.55 18.50 10.82
CA GLU A 115 -1.67 18.93 11.64
C GLU A 115 -2.54 19.92 10.85
N THR A 116 -3.82 19.63 10.75
CA THR A 116 -4.85 20.52 10.18
C THR A 116 -5.92 20.83 11.22
N GLN A 117 -6.84 21.73 10.89
CA GLN A 117 -7.99 22.06 11.76
C GLN A 117 -8.86 20.84 12.07
N ASP A 118 -8.87 19.84 11.20
CA ASP A 118 -9.68 18.63 11.31
C ASP A 118 -8.90 17.45 11.94
N GLY A 119 -7.65 17.67 12.38
CA GLY A 119 -6.79 16.65 13.01
C GLY A 119 -5.46 16.42 12.29
N ILE A 120 -4.75 15.35 12.66
CA ILE A 120 -3.46 14.97 12.07
C ILE A 120 -3.70 14.07 10.86
N ARG A 121 -3.09 14.44 9.72
CA ARG A 121 -3.18 13.73 8.44
C ARG A 121 -1.81 13.22 8.02
N ILE A 122 -1.77 12.10 7.29
CA ILE A 122 -0.56 11.68 6.59
C ILE A 122 -0.44 12.55 5.35
N LYS A 123 0.61 13.36 5.25
CA LYS A 123 0.90 14.16 4.04
C LYS A 123 1.69 13.36 3.02
N ARG A 124 2.60 12.51 3.47
CA ARG A 124 3.35 11.59 2.62
C ARG A 124 3.69 10.36 3.43
N SER A 125 3.22 9.23 2.94
CA SER A 125 3.61 7.92 3.47
C SER A 125 4.63 7.34 2.52
N LEU A 126 5.83 7.14 3.05
CA LEU A 126 6.76 6.11 2.63
C LEU A 126 7.55 6.43 1.34
N ASP A 127 8.71 7.02 1.57
CA ASP A 127 9.87 6.94 0.68
C ASP A 127 10.59 5.59 0.92
N PHE A 128 9.86 4.47 0.78
CA PHE A 128 10.40 3.13 1.10
C PHE A 128 11.63 2.79 0.24
N ILE A 129 11.63 3.29 -0.99
CA ILE A 129 12.68 3.12 -1.99
C ILE A 129 12.92 4.49 -2.65
N GLY A 130 13.25 5.53 -1.88
CA GLY A 130 13.75 6.83 -2.40
C GLY A 130 13.18 7.28 -3.77
N PHE A 131 11.86 7.23 -3.93
CA PHE A 131 11.19 7.31 -5.24
C PHE A 131 11.03 8.77 -5.60
N ASN A 132 12.05 9.37 -6.19
CA ASN A 132 11.91 10.75 -6.64
C ASN A 132 11.42 10.88 -8.09
N ASP A 133 11.73 9.94 -9.00
CA ASP A 133 11.36 10.11 -10.42
C ASP A 133 10.71 8.87 -11.11
N ASP A 134 11.20 7.64 -10.91
CA ASP A 134 10.77 6.47 -11.70
C ASP A 134 9.34 5.97 -11.44
N PHE A 135 8.80 6.15 -10.22
CA PHE A 135 7.46 5.63 -9.88
C PHE A 135 6.34 6.35 -10.63
N LYS A 136 6.49 7.66 -10.91
CA LYS A 136 5.50 8.43 -11.67
C LYS A 136 5.44 8.00 -13.14
N GLU A 137 6.52 7.42 -13.67
CA GLU A 137 6.53 6.80 -15.00
C GLU A 137 5.90 5.39 -14.99
N PHE A 138 5.95 4.71 -13.84
CA PHE A 138 5.34 3.39 -13.65
C PHE A 138 3.82 3.46 -13.40
N HIS A 139 3.35 4.48 -12.65
CA HIS A 139 1.94 4.81 -12.46
C HIS A 139 1.70 6.33 -12.56
N PRO A 140 1.01 6.81 -13.62
CA PRO A 140 0.58 8.19 -13.67
C PRO A 140 -0.56 8.40 -12.67
N VAL A 141 -0.29 9.09 -11.56
CA VAL A 141 -1.33 9.53 -10.61
C VAL A 141 -2.36 10.37 -11.35
N HIS A 142 -3.65 10.14 -11.08
CA HIS A 142 -4.75 10.85 -11.72
C HIS A 142 -4.55 12.38 -11.57
N LYS A 143 -4.46 13.10 -12.69
CA LYS A 143 -3.99 14.51 -12.72
C LYS A 143 -5.08 15.55 -12.45
N SER A 144 -6.22 15.16 -11.88
CA SER A 144 -7.35 16.08 -11.74
C SER A 144 -8.07 15.95 -10.39
N VAL A 145 -8.20 17.13 -9.73
CA VAL A 145 -9.21 17.57 -8.74
C VAL A 145 -8.81 17.58 -7.23
N PHE A 146 -9.40 18.56 -6.53
CA PHE A 146 -9.08 19.23 -5.27
C PHE A 146 -8.84 18.39 -3.97
N SER A 147 -7.74 18.72 -3.30
CA SER A 147 -7.59 19.02 -1.85
C SER A 147 -7.68 17.95 -0.74
N PHE A 148 -7.52 16.66 -1.02
CA PHE A 148 -7.15 15.70 0.03
C PHE A 148 -6.51 14.46 -0.58
N GLU A 149 -5.28 14.15 -0.17
CA GLU A 149 -4.55 12.95 -0.56
C GLU A 149 -4.11 12.25 0.73
N GLN A 150 -4.52 11.00 0.94
CA GLN A 150 -3.96 10.16 2.00
C GLN A 150 -3.38 8.91 1.37
N ILE A 151 -2.08 8.72 1.58
CA ILE A 151 -1.32 7.60 1.03
C ILE A 151 -0.99 6.61 2.15
N ARG A 152 -1.13 5.31 1.87
CA ARG A 152 -0.64 4.26 2.77
C ARG A 152 -0.11 3.09 1.97
N GLN A 153 1.13 2.68 2.21
CA GLN A 153 1.68 1.47 1.60
C GLN A 153 1.68 0.31 2.59
N LYS A 154 1.31 -0.87 2.10
CA LYS A 154 1.26 -2.12 2.85
C LYS A 154 2.10 -3.16 2.10
N PRO A 155 3.19 -3.67 2.70
CA PRO A 155 3.85 -4.86 2.17
C PRO A 155 2.91 -6.05 2.32
N ILE A 156 2.80 -6.86 1.27
CA ILE A 156 1.81 -7.95 1.18
C ILE A 156 2.49 -9.31 1.19
N PHE A 157 3.57 -9.46 0.42
CA PHE A 157 4.16 -10.77 0.15
C PHE A 157 5.62 -10.61 -0.28
N LEU A 158 6.50 -11.54 0.09
CA LEU A 158 7.90 -11.55 -0.32
C LEU A 158 8.29 -12.94 -0.82
N GLN A 159 8.71 -13.03 -2.08
CA GLN A 159 9.24 -14.28 -2.63
C GLN A 159 10.35 -13.99 -3.63
N ASP A 160 11.45 -14.74 -3.54
CA ASP A 160 12.58 -14.65 -4.49
C ASP A 160 13.10 -13.21 -4.68
N GLY A 161 13.15 -12.44 -3.59
CA GLY A 161 13.56 -11.03 -3.59
C GLY A 161 12.58 -10.08 -4.28
N LYS A 162 11.32 -10.49 -4.51
CA LYS A 162 10.25 -9.63 -5.02
C LYS A 162 9.23 -9.40 -3.92
N ILE A 163 9.08 -8.14 -3.55
CA ILE A 163 8.09 -7.70 -2.57
C ILE A 163 6.89 -7.07 -3.27
N SER A 164 5.70 -7.56 -2.95
CA SER A 164 4.43 -6.97 -3.38
C SER A 164 4.01 -5.89 -2.38
N PHE A 165 3.62 -4.73 -2.89
CA PHE A 165 3.09 -3.62 -2.10
C PHE A 165 1.73 -3.19 -2.62
N GLU A 166 0.79 -3.02 -1.70
CA GLU A 166 -0.49 -2.37 -1.95
C GLU A 166 -0.45 -0.95 -1.36
N GLU A 167 -0.55 0.05 -2.23
CA GLU A 167 -0.65 1.46 -1.86
C GLU A 167 -2.09 1.94 -1.97
N TRP A 168 -2.60 2.56 -0.91
CA TRP A 168 -3.94 3.11 -0.83
C TRP A 168 -3.86 4.61 -0.98
N TYR A 169 -4.57 5.14 -1.96
CA TYR A 169 -4.63 6.56 -2.24
C TYR A 169 -6.08 7.04 -2.16
N TYR A 170 -6.38 7.94 -1.22
CA TYR A 170 -7.73 8.50 -1.07
C TYR A 170 -7.80 9.93 -1.59
N PHE A 171 -8.81 10.24 -2.41
CA PHE A 171 -9.05 11.58 -2.95
C PHE A 171 -10.55 11.91 -3.10
N TYR A 172 -10.87 13.17 -3.39
CA TYR A 172 -12.22 13.62 -3.75
C TYR A 172 -12.26 14.05 -5.22
N GLU A 173 -13.27 13.57 -5.94
CA GLU A 173 -13.58 14.04 -7.28
C GLU A 173 -14.68 15.13 -7.25
N ASP A 174 -14.72 16.01 -8.25
CA ASP A 174 -15.68 17.10 -8.31
C ASP A 174 -17.12 16.55 -8.33
N GLY A 175 -18.00 17.16 -7.54
CA GLY A 175 -19.38 16.71 -7.41
C GLY A 175 -19.58 15.45 -6.56
N MET A 176 -18.53 14.82 -6.01
CA MET A 176 -18.66 13.67 -5.12
C MET A 176 -18.72 14.06 -3.64
N SER A 177 -19.63 13.43 -2.89
CA SER A 177 -19.77 13.62 -1.44
C SER A 177 -18.91 12.66 -0.61
N ARG A 178 -18.22 11.72 -1.26
CA ARG A 178 -17.37 10.70 -0.64
C ARG A 178 -15.96 10.72 -1.24
N ALA A 179 -14.98 10.30 -0.43
CA ALA A 179 -13.65 10.01 -0.95
C ALA A 179 -13.67 8.71 -1.75
N ILE A 180 -12.90 8.69 -2.84
CA ILE A 180 -12.61 7.55 -3.69
C ILE A 180 -11.29 6.94 -3.21
N LEU A 181 -11.22 5.60 -3.20
CA LEU A 181 -10.00 4.85 -2.93
C LEU A 181 -9.42 4.34 -4.26
N GLU A 182 -8.17 4.68 -4.53
CA GLU A 182 -7.32 4.06 -5.55
C GLU A 182 -6.38 3.04 -4.89
N LEU A 183 -6.34 1.81 -5.43
CA LEU A 183 -5.42 0.76 -5.02
C LEU A 183 -4.29 0.65 -6.03
N ASN A 184 -3.16 1.26 -5.72
CA ASN A 184 -1.93 1.19 -6.50
C ASN A 184 -1.10 -0.02 -6.04
N ASN A 185 -1.12 -1.07 -6.84
CA ASN A 185 -0.43 -2.32 -6.57
C ASN A 185 0.82 -2.42 -7.42
N PHE A 186 1.95 -2.76 -6.81
CA PHE A 186 3.20 -2.94 -7.53
C PHE A 186 4.07 -4.01 -6.89
N VAL A 187 5.00 -4.52 -7.69
CA VAL A 187 6.02 -5.48 -7.25
C VAL A 187 7.39 -4.84 -7.44
N TYR A 188 8.21 -4.90 -6.39
CA TYR A 188 9.56 -4.38 -6.39
C TYR A 188 10.57 -5.51 -6.18
N ASP A 189 11.57 -5.58 -7.06
CA ASP A 189 12.68 -6.50 -6.90
C ASP A 189 13.77 -5.83 -6.05
N ILE A 190 13.92 -6.29 -4.80
CA ILE A 190 14.86 -5.71 -3.84
C ILE A 190 16.32 -5.97 -4.23
N ASN A 191 16.60 -7.00 -5.03
CA ASN A 191 17.96 -7.33 -5.46
C ASN A 191 18.36 -6.50 -6.68
N ALA A 192 17.44 -6.35 -7.64
CA ALA A 192 17.66 -5.55 -8.84
C ALA A 192 17.42 -4.04 -8.61
N HIS A 193 16.85 -3.69 -7.47
CA HIS A 193 16.40 -2.35 -7.13
C HIS A 193 15.45 -1.73 -8.17
N ALA A 194 14.53 -2.53 -8.72
CA ALA A 194 13.68 -2.13 -9.83
C ALA A 194 12.22 -2.60 -9.67
N PHE A 195 11.29 -1.81 -10.22
CA PHE A 195 9.91 -2.25 -10.36
C PHE A 195 9.79 -3.35 -11.41
N VAL A 196 9.03 -4.38 -11.06
CA VAL A 196 8.75 -5.50 -11.95
C VAL A 196 7.53 -5.16 -12.79
N LYS A 197 7.67 -5.20 -14.12
CA LYS A 197 6.51 -5.07 -15.01
C LYS A 197 5.83 -6.42 -15.18
N LEU A 198 4.51 -6.42 -15.31
CA LEU A 198 3.76 -7.66 -15.45
C LEU A 198 4.18 -8.44 -16.71
N ASN A 199 4.48 -7.70 -17.78
CA ASN A 199 4.94 -8.27 -19.04
C ASN A 199 6.36 -8.85 -18.98
N ASP A 200 7.14 -8.59 -17.93
CA ASP A 200 8.43 -9.26 -17.70
C ASP A 200 8.23 -10.64 -17.09
N LEU A 201 7.14 -10.84 -16.34
CA LEU A 201 6.80 -12.11 -15.69
C LEU A 201 5.94 -13.04 -16.56
N TYR A 202 5.02 -12.46 -17.34
CA TYR A 202 4.04 -13.20 -18.11
C TYR A 202 3.93 -12.71 -19.55
N ASN A 203 3.51 -13.58 -20.46
CA ASN A 203 3.20 -13.24 -21.84
C ASN A 203 1.81 -12.58 -21.96
N THR A 204 1.71 -11.32 -21.51
CA THR A 204 0.46 -10.54 -21.51
C THR A 204 -0.12 -10.27 -22.90
N LYS A 205 0.66 -10.49 -23.98
CA LYS A 205 0.17 -10.37 -25.37
C LYS A 205 -0.45 -11.67 -25.91
N ASN A 206 -0.44 -12.76 -25.13
CA ASN A 206 -1.06 -14.00 -25.53
C ASN A 206 -2.59 -13.85 -25.57
N GLN A 207 -3.21 -14.16 -26.71
CA GLN A 207 -4.65 -14.00 -26.89
C GLN A 207 -5.49 -14.83 -25.88
N LYS A 208 -5.04 -16.05 -25.52
CA LYS A 208 -5.77 -16.85 -24.52
C LYS A 208 -5.72 -16.19 -23.15
N PHE A 209 -4.57 -15.61 -22.78
CA PHE A 209 -4.45 -14.92 -21.49
C PHE A 209 -5.30 -13.65 -21.46
N GLN A 210 -5.32 -12.91 -22.57
CA GLN A 210 -6.17 -11.74 -22.76
C GLN A 210 -7.66 -12.10 -22.64
N ASN A 211 -8.09 -13.20 -23.27
CA ASN A 211 -9.47 -13.69 -23.17
C ASN A 211 -9.82 -14.12 -21.74
N LEU A 212 -8.89 -14.75 -21.01
CA LEU A 212 -9.11 -15.14 -19.61
C LEU A 212 -9.27 -13.91 -18.70
N LEU A 213 -8.49 -12.86 -18.92
CA LEU A 213 -8.66 -11.57 -18.24
C LEU A 213 -10.06 -11.00 -18.48
N HIS A 214 -10.49 -10.93 -19.74
CA HIS A 214 -11.81 -10.42 -20.10
C HIS A 214 -12.93 -11.26 -19.48
N GLU A 215 -12.81 -12.58 -19.50
CA GLU A 215 -13.77 -13.47 -18.84
C GLU A 215 -13.88 -13.18 -17.34
N LYS A 216 -12.75 -13.06 -16.63
CA LYS A 216 -12.75 -12.76 -15.20
C LYS A 216 -13.36 -11.39 -14.90
N LEU A 217 -13.01 -10.36 -15.67
CA LEU A 217 -13.56 -9.02 -15.49
C LEU A 217 -15.07 -8.97 -15.72
N LYS A 218 -15.55 -9.64 -16.78
CA LYS A 218 -16.98 -9.79 -17.06
C LYS A 218 -17.71 -10.48 -15.90
N ASN A 219 -17.11 -11.52 -15.34
CA ASN A 219 -17.68 -12.23 -14.19
C ASN A 219 -17.68 -11.38 -12.90
N THR A 220 -16.72 -10.46 -12.75
CA THR A 220 -16.69 -9.50 -11.64
C THR A 220 -17.74 -8.40 -11.81
N CYS A 221 -17.89 -7.85 -13.03
CA CYS A 221 -18.98 -6.95 -13.38
C CYS A 221 -19.28 -6.94 -14.89
N ASP A 222 -20.46 -7.41 -15.27
CA ASP A 222 -20.86 -7.56 -16.67
C ASP A 222 -21.16 -6.20 -17.36
N GLU A 223 -21.70 -5.23 -16.62
CA GLU A 223 -22.18 -3.95 -17.16
C GLU A 223 -21.28 -2.75 -16.85
N CYS A 224 -20.10 -2.99 -16.25
CA CYS A 224 -19.23 -1.90 -15.82
C CYS A 224 -18.32 -1.34 -16.93
N PHE A 225 -18.12 -2.07 -18.02
CA PHE A 225 -17.12 -1.75 -19.04
C PHE A 225 -17.77 -1.21 -20.31
N GLU A 226 -17.22 -0.12 -20.85
CA GLU A 226 -17.67 0.44 -22.14
C GLU A 226 -17.27 -0.45 -23.32
N ASP A 227 -16.01 -0.88 -23.35
CA ASP A 227 -15.46 -1.81 -24.33
C ASP A 227 -14.45 -2.74 -23.66
N LEU A 228 -14.97 -3.83 -23.08
CA LEU A 228 -14.15 -4.84 -22.41
C LEU A 228 -13.08 -5.43 -23.33
N GLN A 229 -13.32 -5.51 -24.64
CA GLN A 229 -12.38 -6.13 -25.58
C GLN A 229 -11.11 -5.29 -25.77
N ASN A 230 -11.19 -3.98 -25.58
CA ASN A 230 -10.03 -3.10 -25.67
C ASN A 230 -9.20 -3.06 -24.38
N LEU A 231 -9.75 -3.50 -23.24
CA LEU A 231 -9.05 -3.47 -21.97
C LEU A 231 -7.85 -4.42 -21.99
N GLN A 232 -6.66 -3.92 -21.65
CA GLN A 232 -5.41 -4.67 -21.65
C GLN A 232 -4.91 -4.94 -20.23
N PHE A 233 -3.97 -5.87 -20.08
CA PHE A 233 -3.19 -5.99 -18.85
C PHE A 233 -2.47 -4.67 -18.51
N ASN A 234 -2.47 -4.30 -17.23
CA ASN A 234 -1.76 -3.13 -16.70
C ASN A 234 -0.67 -3.57 -15.69
N ASN A 235 0.08 -2.60 -15.16
CA ASN A 235 1.10 -2.85 -14.13
C ASN A 235 0.56 -2.67 -12.69
N ASN A 236 -0.75 -2.52 -12.51
CA ASN A 236 -1.38 -2.43 -11.21
C ASN A 236 -1.66 -3.85 -10.67
N PHE A 237 -0.62 -4.54 -10.22
CA PHE A 237 -0.70 -5.95 -9.81
C PHE A 237 0.08 -6.30 -8.54
N LEU A 238 -0.36 -7.37 -7.87
CA LEU A 238 0.35 -8.01 -6.76
C LEU A 238 0.60 -9.49 -7.05
N LEU A 239 1.73 -9.99 -6.54
CA LEU A 239 1.96 -11.41 -6.34
C LEU A 239 1.59 -11.79 -4.90
N ASN A 240 0.93 -12.93 -4.71
CA ASN A 240 0.63 -13.48 -3.38
C ASN A 240 0.49 -15.00 -3.44
N LYS A 241 1.38 -15.77 -2.80
CA LYS A 241 1.25 -17.23 -2.60
C LYS A 241 0.72 -18.00 -3.82
N GLY A 242 1.41 -17.86 -4.96
CA GLY A 242 1.02 -18.53 -6.22
C GLY A 242 -0.16 -17.90 -6.96
N LYS A 243 -0.67 -16.76 -6.49
CA LYS A 243 -1.69 -15.95 -7.16
C LYS A 243 -1.11 -14.68 -7.75
N LEU A 244 -1.77 -14.20 -8.78
CA LEU A 244 -1.63 -12.87 -9.37
C LEU A 244 -2.95 -12.12 -9.18
N LYS A 245 -2.92 -10.96 -8.53
CA LYS A 245 -4.07 -10.03 -8.46
C LYS A 245 -3.77 -8.85 -9.37
N ILE A 246 -4.68 -8.51 -10.27
CA ILE A 246 -4.59 -7.31 -11.12
C ILE A 246 -5.80 -6.44 -10.80
N CYS A 247 -5.59 -5.14 -10.65
CA CYS A 247 -6.63 -4.17 -10.37
C CYS A 247 -6.71 -3.11 -11.46
N TYR A 248 -7.94 -2.70 -11.77
CA TYR A 248 -8.25 -1.52 -12.55
C TYR A 248 -8.74 -0.45 -11.59
N LEU A 249 -8.13 0.73 -11.66
CA LEU A 249 -8.44 1.86 -10.80
C LEU A 249 -9.84 2.41 -11.11
N PRO A 250 -10.46 3.17 -10.20
CA PRO A 250 -11.69 3.91 -10.48
C PRO A 250 -11.62 4.60 -11.86
N PHE A 251 -12.65 4.39 -12.65
CA PHE A 251 -12.77 4.93 -14.01
C PHE A 251 -11.71 4.45 -15.04
N GLU A 252 -10.90 3.43 -14.73
CA GLU A 252 -9.93 2.85 -15.66
C GLU A 252 -10.61 1.88 -16.64
N GLY A 253 -11.21 2.43 -17.70
CA GLY A 253 -11.90 1.63 -18.73
C GLY A 253 -13.25 1.05 -18.27
N HIS A 254 -13.75 1.50 -17.12
CA HIS A 254 -15.06 1.15 -16.55
C HIS A 254 -15.74 2.37 -15.90
N PHE A 255 -17.02 2.27 -15.55
CA PHE A 255 -17.81 3.40 -15.03
C PHE A 255 -17.87 3.52 -13.49
N LEU A 256 -17.27 2.57 -12.76
CA LEU A 256 -17.29 2.56 -11.30
C LEU A 256 -16.27 3.53 -10.68
N ASP A 257 -16.68 4.13 -9.55
CA ASP A 257 -15.83 4.91 -8.64
C ASP A 257 -15.10 4.02 -7.60
N GLU A 258 -14.91 2.75 -7.94
CA GLU A 258 -14.29 1.71 -7.13
C GLU A 258 -13.31 0.88 -7.98
N ASN A 259 -12.29 0.30 -7.33
CA ASN A 259 -11.32 -0.56 -8.02
C ASN A 259 -11.97 -1.90 -8.40
N ILE A 260 -11.76 -2.35 -9.63
CA ILE A 260 -12.13 -3.71 -10.07
C ILE A 260 -10.88 -4.58 -10.06
N CYS A 261 -10.81 -5.58 -9.18
CA CYS A 261 -9.68 -6.50 -9.10
C CYS A 261 -10.09 -7.92 -9.49
N VAL A 262 -9.21 -8.59 -10.23
CA VAL A 262 -9.34 -10.00 -10.61
C VAL A 262 -8.13 -10.79 -10.13
N GLU A 263 -8.36 -12.04 -9.70
CA GLU A 263 -7.31 -12.96 -9.27
C GLU A 263 -7.14 -14.11 -10.25
N PHE A 264 -5.89 -14.49 -10.48
CA PHE A 264 -5.47 -15.65 -11.24
C PHE A 264 -4.71 -16.60 -10.31
N ASN A 265 -5.09 -17.86 -10.30
CA ASN A 265 -4.41 -18.90 -9.53
C ASN A 265 -3.24 -19.49 -10.32
N GLU A 266 -2.34 -20.20 -9.62
CA GLU A 266 -1.13 -20.75 -10.21
C GLU A 266 -1.40 -21.61 -11.46
N ASP A 267 -2.42 -22.46 -11.41
CA ASP A 267 -2.79 -23.33 -12.54
C ASP A 267 -3.21 -22.54 -13.78
N GLU A 268 -3.85 -21.38 -13.61
CA GLU A 268 -4.25 -20.50 -14.71
C GLU A 268 -3.04 -19.76 -15.31
N LEU A 269 -1.97 -19.57 -14.54
CA LEU A 269 -0.80 -18.79 -14.92
C LEU A 269 0.30 -19.63 -15.58
N LYS A 270 0.33 -20.95 -15.37
CA LYS A 270 1.41 -21.85 -15.81
C LYS A 270 1.76 -21.75 -17.30
N GLU A 271 0.76 -21.66 -18.18
CA GLU A 271 0.98 -21.57 -19.64
C GLU A 271 1.56 -20.20 -20.07
N PHE A 272 1.41 -19.17 -19.24
CA PHE A 272 1.73 -17.79 -19.61
C PHE A 272 3.02 -17.25 -18.97
N LYS A 273 3.60 -17.99 -18.02
CA LYS A 273 4.85 -17.60 -17.33
C LYS A 273 6.04 -17.59 -18.29
N LYS A 274 6.93 -16.61 -18.14
CA LYS A 274 8.19 -16.49 -18.90
C LYS A 274 9.36 -17.19 -18.21
#